data_AF-A0A923M730-F1
#
_entry.id   AF-A0A923M730-F1
#
_cell.length_a   1.000
_cell.length_b   1.000
_cell.length_c   1.000
_cell.angle_alpha   90.00
_cell.angle_beta   90.00
_cell.angle_gamma   90.00
#
_symmetry.space_group_name_H-M   'P 1'
#
loop_
_entity.id
_entity.type
_entity.pdbx_description
1 polymer ?
#
loop_
_entity_poly.entity_id
_entity_poly.type
_entity_poly.pdbx_seq_one_letter_code
_entity_poly.pdbx_strand_id
1 'polypeptide(L)'
;MPRESYTEAILAVYEQNSTDVLKDVFVWAYERSAGQYAAVRQSMVEPDPIRLKYRAQLRDLIGEMVRSQITRSQVVRKVSTWAKVGVAAKDKVRFEELAQEELLNLHEGNFSRYRIRPSEFEAWWKVRKR
;
A
#
# COMPACT_ATOMS: atom_id res chain seq x y z
N MET A 1 -2.14 -26.04 -9.79
CA MET A 1 -1.35 -27.09 -10.45
C MET A 1 -1.66 -28.41 -9.79
N PRO A 2 -1.83 -29.51 -10.55
CA PRO A 2 -1.87 -30.85 -9.98
C PRO A 2 -0.52 -31.14 -9.33
N ARG A 3 -0.52 -31.72 -8.12
CA ARG A 3 0.71 -32.00 -7.33
C ARG A 3 1.68 -32.96 -8.02
N GLU A 4 1.17 -33.74 -8.96
CA GLU A 4 1.92 -34.79 -9.66
C GLU A 4 3.01 -34.20 -10.57
N SER A 5 2.70 -33.15 -11.34
CA SER A 5 3.67 -32.51 -12.24
C SER A 5 4.84 -31.82 -11.52
N TYR A 6 4.62 -31.36 -10.28
CA TYR A 6 5.69 -30.79 -9.45
C TYR A 6 6.65 -31.86 -8.94
N THR A 7 6.12 -33.06 -8.65
CA THR A 7 6.91 -34.19 -8.13
C THR A 7 7.77 -34.80 -9.24
N GLU A 8 7.21 -34.98 -10.44
CA GLU A 8 7.94 -35.47 -11.61
C GLU A 8 9.07 -34.52 -12.05
N ALA A 9 8.83 -33.21 -12.02
CA ALA A 9 9.84 -32.21 -12.37
C ALA A 9 11.04 -32.21 -11.41
N ILE A 10 10.83 -32.49 -10.12
CA ILE A 10 11.93 -32.58 -9.14
C ILE A 10 12.74 -33.87 -9.36
N LEU A 11 12.08 -35.00 -9.61
CA LEU A 11 12.75 -36.29 -9.89
C LEU A 11 13.65 -36.22 -11.13
N ALA A 12 13.17 -35.61 -12.22
CA ALA A 12 13.95 -35.44 -13.45
C ALA A 12 15.24 -34.61 -13.25
N VAL A 13 15.21 -33.64 -12.34
CA VAL A 13 16.36 -32.77 -12.03
C VAL A 13 17.43 -33.51 -11.24
N TYR A 14 17.02 -34.36 -10.29
CA TYR A 14 17.96 -35.16 -9.49
C TYR A 14 18.57 -36.34 -10.27
N GLU A 15 17.85 -36.91 -11.24
CA GLU A 15 18.29 -38.13 -11.93
C GLU A 15 18.99 -37.86 -13.28
N GLN A 16 18.62 -36.80 -14.00
CA GLN A 16 19.12 -36.56 -15.37
C GLN A 16 19.91 -35.25 -15.52
N ASN A 17 20.07 -34.46 -14.45
CA ASN A 17 20.69 -33.13 -14.48
C ASN A 17 20.07 -32.21 -15.57
N SER A 18 18.82 -32.47 -15.96
CA SER A 18 18.13 -31.77 -17.04
C SER A 18 17.33 -30.60 -16.48
N THR A 19 17.87 -29.40 -16.64
CA THR A 19 17.28 -28.14 -16.13
C THR A 19 16.10 -27.63 -16.95
N ASP A 20 15.78 -28.26 -18.08
CA ASP A 20 14.86 -27.69 -19.08
C ASP A 20 13.39 -27.74 -18.62
N VAL A 21 12.99 -28.80 -17.92
CA VAL A 21 11.63 -28.95 -17.37
C VAL A 21 11.33 -27.90 -16.28
N LEU A 22 12.36 -27.52 -15.49
CA LEU A 22 12.23 -26.47 -14.47
C LEU A 22 12.09 -25.07 -15.08
N LYS A 23 12.75 -24.81 -16.22
CA LYS A 23 12.64 -23.53 -16.93
C LYS A 23 11.23 -23.32 -17.46
N ASP A 24 10.63 -24.36 -18.03
CA ASP A 24 9.26 -24.28 -18.56
C ASP A 24 8.23 -24.04 -17.45
N VAL A 25 8.41 -24.68 -16.29
CA VAL A 25 7.58 -24.43 -15.09
C VAL A 25 7.76 -23.00 -14.58
N PHE A 26 8.99 -22.48 -14.55
CA PHE A 26 9.27 -21.11 -14.14
C PHE A 26 8.67 -20.09 -15.10
N VAL A 27 8.85 -20.28 -16.41
CA VAL A 27 8.27 -19.41 -17.46
C VAL A 27 6.75 -19.42 -17.37
N TRP A 28 6.13 -20.59 -17.26
CA TRP A 28 4.67 -20.70 -17.13
C TRP A 28 4.12 -20.00 -15.88
N ALA A 29 4.79 -20.16 -14.72
CA ALA A 29 4.39 -19.50 -13.48
C ALA A 29 4.62 -17.98 -13.53
N TYR A 30 5.73 -17.55 -14.14
CA TYR A 30 6.08 -16.15 -14.29
C TYR A 30 5.14 -15.43 -15.27
N GLU A 31 4.80 -16.04 -16.41
CA GLU A 31 3.83 -15.51 -17.38
C GLU A 31 2.42 -15.41 -16.77
N ARG A 32 2.00 -16.40 -15.98
CA ARG A 32 0.73 -16.35 -15.25
C ARG A 32 0.71 -15.23 -14.20
N SER A 33 1.83 -15.03 -13.49
CA SER A 33 1.98 -13.93 -12.54
C SER A 33 2.01 -12.56 -13.24
N ALA A 34 2.75 -12.44 -14.34
CA ALA A 34 2.84 -11.22 -15.15
C ALA A 34 1.50 -10.87 -15.83
N GLY A 35 0.74 -11.87 -16.27
CA GLY A 35 -0.62 -11.70 -16.80
C GLY A 35 -1.60 -11.18 -15.74
N GLN A 36 -1.46 -11.62 -14.48
CA GLN A 36 -2.19 -11.03 -13.35
C GLN A 36 -1.75 -9.59 -13.06
N TYR A 37 -0.48 -9.25 -13.23
CA TYR A 37 0.01 -7.86 -13.13
C TYR A 37 -0.52 -6.95 -14.25
N ALA A 38 -0.66 -7.45 -15.48
CA ALA A 38 -1.20 -6.69 -16.61
C ALA A 38 -2.70 -6.37 -16.44
N ALA A 39 -3.49 -7.34 -15.96
CA ALA A 39 -4.91 -7.15 -15.66
C ALA A 39 -5.16 -6.19 -14.47
N VAL A 40 -4.25 -6.18 -13.48
CA VAL A 40 -4.27 -5.22 -12.37
C VAL A 40 -3.83 -3.81 -12.81
N ARG A 41 -2.92 -3.70 -13.79
CA ARG A 41 -2.48 -2.40 -14.35
C ARG A 41 -3.56 -1.71 -15.19
N GLN A 42 -4.39 -2.45 -15.94
CA GLN A 42 -5.42 -1.86 -16.80
C GLN A 42 -6.60 -1.24 -16.05
N SER A 43 -6.81 -1.58 -14.78
CA SER A 43 -7.81 -0.95 -13.90
C SER A 43 -7.21 0.12 -12.97
N MET A 44 -5.90 0.31 -13.01
CA MET A 44 -5.18 1.23 -12.15
C MET A 44 -5.24 2.63 -12.76
N VAL A 45 -6.23 3.43 -12.31
CA VAL A 45 -6.24 4.89 -12.51
C VAL A 45 -4.84 5.39 -12.15
N GLU A 46 -4.24 6.17 -13.05
CA GLU A 46 -2.88 6.66 -12.92
C GLU A 46 -2.66 7.21 -11.50
N PRO A 47 -1.68 6.68 -10.74
CA PRO A 47 -1.54 7.04 -9.33
C PRO A 47 -1.34 8.55 -9.24
N ASP A 48 -2.21 9.20 -8.46
CA ASP A 48 -2.25 10.65 -8.34
C ASP A 48 -0.82 11.23 -8.19
N PRO A 49 -0.38 12.13 -9.09
CA PRO A 49 0.99 12.65 -9.08
C PRO A 49 1.34 13.35 -7.77
N ILE A 50 0.34 13.93 -7.08
CA ILE A 50 0.50 14.53 -5.74
C ILE A 50 0.78 13.46 -4.69
N ARG A 51 0.12 12.30 -4.80
CA ARG A 51 0.35 11.16 -3.90
C ARG A 51 1.77 10.62 -4.04
N LEU A 52 2.29 10.54 -5.27
CA LEU A 52 3.67 10.11 -5.51
C LEU A 52 4.68 11.15 -5.00
N LYS A 53 4.45 12.42 -5.34
CA LYS A 53 5.32 13.55 -4.99
C LYS A 53 5.45 13.77 -3.49
N TYR A 54 4.33 13.68 -2.77
CA TYR A 54 4.26 13.98 -1.34
C TYR A 54 4.07 12.73 -0.47
N ARG A 55 4.47 11.55 -0.96
CA ARG A 55 4.30 10.26 -0.25
C ARG A 55 4.90 10.26 1.16
N ALA A 56 6.04 10.92 1.36
CA ALA A 56 6.71 10.98 2.66
C ALA A 56 5.95 11.91 3.62
N GLN A 57 5.53 13.06 3.11
CA GLN A 57 4.75 14.07 3.81
C GLN A 57 3.39 13.50 4.26
N LEU A 58 2.67 12.82 3.36
CA LEU A 58 1.42 12.12 3.69
C LEU A 58 1.65 11.10 4.78
N ARG A 59 2.74 10.32 4.67
CA ARG A 59 3.06 9.29 5.65
C ARG A 59 3.28 9.88 7.04
N ASP A 60 4.07 10.94 7.12
CA ASP A 60 4.47 11.55 8.37
C ASP A 60 3.27 12.29 9.01
N LEU A 61 2.47 12.99 8.21
CA LEU A 61 1.23 13.63 8.64
C LEU A 61 0.24 12.62 9.25
N ILE A 62 -0.07 11.53 8.54
CA ILE A 62 -1.04 10.52 9.00
C ILE A 62 -0.53 9.86 10.29
N GLY A 63 0.77 9.54 10.36
CA GLY A 63 1.38 9.01 11.57
C GLY A 63 1.28 9.98 12.76
N GLU A 64 1.54 11.27 12.55
CA GLU A 64 1.41 12.29 13.60
C GLU A 64 -0.05 12.45 14.06
N MET A 65 -1.00 12.42 13.13
CA MET A 65 -2.42 12.56 13.44
C MET A 65 -2.97 11.41 14.28
N VAL A 66 -2.56 10.18 13.98
CA VAL A 66 -2.95 9.00 14.75
C VAL A 66 -2.31 9.01 16.13
N ARG A 67 -1.01 9.34 16.23
CA ARG A 67 -0.33 9.51 17.53
C ARG A 67 -0.93 10.62 18.40
N SER A 68 -1.40 11.69 17.76
CA SER A 68 -2.04 12.83 18.44
C SER A 68 -3.51 12.58 18.81
N GLN A 69 -4.06 11.40 18.50
CA GLN A 69 -5.43 11.01 18.79
C GLN A 69 -6.49 12.04 18.35
N ILE A 70 -6.31 12.64 17.17
CA ILE A 70 -7.19 13.74 16.72
C ILE A 70 -8.63 13.27 16.50
N THR A 71 -9.59 14.14 16.84
CA THR A 71 -11.01 13.93 16.55
C THR A 71 -11.36 14.36 15.11
N ARG A 72 -12.45 13.84 14.55
CA ARG A 72 -12.95 14.18 13.19
C ARG A 72 -13.02 15.70 12.93
N SER A 73 -13.47 16.48 13.91
CA SER A 73 -13.57 17.94 13.84
C SER A 73 -12.21 18.65 13.74
N GLN A 74 -11.14 18.02 14.20
CA GLN A 74 -9.79 18.59 14.25
C GLN A 74 -8.96 18.23 13.00
N VAL A 75 -9.37 17.21 12.24
CA VAL A 75 -8.65 16.72 11.04
C VAL A 75 -8.41 17.85 10.05
N VAL A 76 -9.47 18.52 9.58
CA VAL A 76 -9.37 19.56 8.54
C VAL A 76 -8.42 20.68 8.96
N ARG A 77 -8.55 21.16 10.21
CA ARG A 77 -7.70 22.24 10.74
C ARG A 77 -6.22 21.83 10.83
N LYS A 78 -5.94 20.61 11.31
CA LYS A 78 -4.58 20.09 11.44
C LYS A 78 -3.94 19.84 10.08
N VAL A 79 -4.66 19.22 9.13
CA VAL A 79 -4.14 19.00 7.76
C VAL A 79 -3.81 20.35 7.12
N SER A 80 -4.71 21.33 7.19
CA SER A 80 -4.46 22.64 6.56
C SER A 80 -3.30 23.40 7.21
N THR A 81 -3.15 23.31 8.53
CA THR A 81 -2.01 23.92 9.24
C THR A 81 -0.69 23.28 8.82
N TRP A 82 -0.67 21.96 8.68
CA TRP A 82 0.51 21.21 8.26
C TRP A 82 0.87 21.49 6.78
N ALA A 83 -0.13 21.47 5.90
CA ALA A 83 0.02 21.73 4.47
C ALA A 83 0.57 23.13 4.18
N LYS A 84 0.31 24.12 5.05
CA LYS A 84 0.91 25.46 4.92
C LYS A 84 2.44 25.46 4.97
N VAL A 85 3.03 24.55 5.74
CA VAL A 85 4.49 24.46 5.97
C VAL A 85 5.14 23.46 5.00
N GLY A 86 4.49 22.32 4.75
CA GLY A 86 5.11 21.18 4.04
C GLY A 86 4.79 21.04 2.55
N VAL A 87 3.91 21.87 1.97
CA VAL A 87 3.37 21.67 0.61
C VAL A 87 3.33 22.99 -0.17
N ALA A 88 3.71 22.94 -1.45
CA ALA A 88 3.64 24.10 -2.36
C ALA A 88 2.20 24.58 -2.52
N ALA A 89 1.97 25.90 -2.61
CA ALA A 89 0.62 26.48 -2.65
C ALA A 89 -0.31 25.87 -3.71
N LYS A 90 0.23 25.58 -4.89
CA LYS A 90 -0.48 24.94 -6.01
C LYS A 90 -0.97 23.51 -5.73
N ASP A 91 -0.32 22.81 -4.80
CA ASP A 91 -0.58 21.40 -4.51
C ASP A 91 -1.39 21.23 -3.21
N LYS A 92 -1.63 22.31 -2.45
CA LYS A 92 -2.25 22.26 -1.11
C LYS A 92 -3.65 21.65 -1.14
N VAL A 93 -4.52 22.14 -2.02
CA VAL A 93 -5.92 21.69 -2.08
C VAL A 93 -5.98 20.17 -2.31
N ARG A 94 -5.26 19.69 -3.33
CA ARG A 94 -5.24 18.26 -3.65
C ARG A 94 -4.58 17.40 -2.56
N PHE A 95 -3.53 17.92 -1.93
CA PHE A 95 -2.90 17.24 -0.80
C PHE A 95 -3.82 17.14 0.42
N GLU A 96 -4.59 18.20 0.71
CA GLU A 96 -5.56 18.20 1.81
C GLU A 96 -6.67 17.17 1.59
N GLU A 97 -7.20 17.07 0.37
CA GLU A 97 -8.18 16.05 -0.02
C GLU A 97 -7.60 14.63 0.14
N LEU A 98 -6.41 14.39 -0.40
CA LEU A 98 -5.73 13.10 -0.29
C LEU A 98 -5.50 12.69 1.16
N ALA A 99 -5.05 13.61 2.02
CA ALA A 99 -4.83 13.30 3.44
C ALA A 99 -6.14 12.90 4.15
N GLN A 100 -7.26 13.53 3.79
CA GLN A 100 -8.57 13.19 4.33
C GLN A 100 -9.05 11.81 3.83
N GLU A 101 -8.91 11.53 2.54
CA GLU A 101 -9.24 10.23 1.95
C GLU A 101 -8.44 9.10 2.59
N GLU A 102 -7.14 9.28 2.81
CA GLU A 102 -6.27 8.28 3.44
C GLU A 102 -6.65 8.02 4.91
N LEU A 103 -6.99 9.07 5.66
CA LEU A 103 -7.47 8.93 7.04
C LEU A 103 -8.83 8.24 7.10
N LEU A 104 -9.72 8.54 6.16
CA LEU A 104 -11.03 7.87 6.04
C LEU A 104 -10.84 6.38 5.78
N ASN A 105 -9.97 6.05 4.82
CA ASN A 105 -9.63 4.69 4.42
C ASN A 105 -8.67 3.99 5.39
N LEU A 106 -8.21 4.62 6.47
CA LEU A 106 -7.30 3.99 7.42
C LEU A 106 -8.00 2.85 8.19
N HIS A 107 -7.46 1.64 8.10
CA HIS A 107 -7.96 0.42 8.74
C HIS A 107 -6.81 -0.51 9.18
N GLU A 108 -7.14 -1.59 9.89
CA GLU A 108 -6.17 -2.55 10.45
C GLU A 108 -5.21 -3.17 9.41
N GLY A 109 -5.59 -3.20 8.13
CA GLY A 109 -4.78 -3.77 7.05
C GLY A 109 -3.82 -2.79 6.39
N ASN A 110 -3.88 -1.49 6.69
CA ASN A 110 -3.08 -0.47 6.00
C ASN A 110 -2.31 0.50 6.92
N PHE A 111 -2.57 0.53 8.22
CA PHE A 111 -1.90 1.47 9.15
C PHE A 111 -0.38 1.29 9.21
N SER A 112 0.12 0.08 8.93
CA SER A 112 1.57 -0.22 8.92
C SER A 112 2.33 0.63 7.89
N ARG A 113 1.68 1.02 6.79
CA ARG A 113 2.26 1.91 5.76
C ARG A 113 2.64 3.28 6.31
N TYR A 114 1.97 3.68 7.39
CA TYR A 114 2.14 4.97 8.07
C TYR A 114 3.09 4.92 9.27
N ARG A 115 3.80 3.79 9.47
CA ARG A 115 4.67 3.55 10.63
C ARG A 115 3.96 3.73 11.97
N ILE A 116 2.68 3.37 12.00
CA ILE A 116 1.84 3.40 13.19
C ILE A 116 1.93 2.04 13.88
N ARG A 117 2.06 2.02 15.20
CA ARG A 117 2.02 0.79 16.00
C ARG A 117 0.57 0.35 16.21
N PRO A 118 0.28 -0.96 16.33
CA PRO A 118 -1.09 -1.44 16.59
C PRO A 118 -1.75 -0.76 17.80
N SER A 119 -1.01 -0.55 18.89
CA SER A 119 -1.51 0.13 20.10
C SER A 119 -1.90 1.60 19.86
N GLU A 120 -1.15 2.31 19.01
CA GLU A 120 -1.45 3.71 18.64
C GLU A 120 -2.71 3.78 17.78
N PHE A 121 -2.85 2.84 16.83
CA PHE A 121 -4.03 2.72 15.98
C PHE A 121 -5.29 2.42 16.81
N GLU A 122 -5.24 1.46 17.72
CA GLU A 122 -6.37 1.13 18.61
C GLU A 122 -6.79 2.32 19.48
N ALA A 123 -5.82 3.02 20.06
CA ALA A 123 -6.08 4.18 20.89
C ALA A 123 -6.76 5.31 20.11
N TRP A 124 -6.33 5.56 18.87
CA TRP A 124 -6.98 6.51 17.97
C TRP A 124 -8.37 6.04 17.51
N TRP A 125 -8.52 4.75 17.19
CA TRP A 125 -9.79 4.18 16.72
C TRP A 125 -10.92 4.34 17.75
N LYS A 126 -10.59 4.18 19.05
CA LYS A 126 -11.52 4.43 20.16
C LYS A 126 -11.98 5.89 20.22
N VAL A 127 -11.08 6.85 19.97
CA VAL A 127 -11.41 8.28 19.94
C VAL A 127 -12.22 8.65 18.70
N ARG A 128 -11.95 8.02 17.55
CA ARG A 128 -12.67 8.26 16.29
C ARG A 128 -14.11 7.72 16.27
N LYS A 129 -14.40 6.69 17.08
CA LYS A 129 -15.76 6.12 17.25
C LYS A 129 -16.65 6.91 18.21
N ARG A 130 -16.07 7.74 19.09
CA ARG A 130 -16.80 8.67 19.96
C ARG A 130 -17.16 9.94 19.20
#